data_AF-A0A397E0F5-F1
#
_entry.id   AF-A0A397E0F5-F1
#
_cell.length_a   1.000
_cell.length_b   1.000
_cell.length_c   1.000
_cell.angle_alpha   90.00
_cell.angle_beta   90.00
_cell.angle_gamma   90.00
#
_symmetry.space_group_name_H-M   'P 1'
#
loop_
_entity.id
_entity.type
_entity.pdbx_description
1 polymer ?
#
loop_
_entity_poly.entity_id
_entity_poly.type
_entity_poly.pdbx_seq_one_letter_code
_entity_poly.pdbx_strand_id
1 'polypeptide(L)'
;MSAPATASTAMEPRVLINYYIRKGWYDHVQRLCEGILDKKGNDPVITFWRCFGIVMEGSNSSAIRELESLKKKKEVELPCIHALIYAHNKCKNVDHEEIAQLEMQVVIAEESAGDTAQLLSANFFWHIKEYPKARKILENLMGGRIAAATPVQVKATILRGWIDLTAEPKTKRDLELRDNSLSFFADVKRYSPQRNSIIIRIEYCASFVMTSFYLILPSANDPEQLMGVAKYYDIKRAYPKSLECYDEVCPVSLDNEALSEKALVLLKTGEWDQCVDSAERALANSSYV
;
A
#
# COMPACT_ATOMS: atom_id res chain seq x y z
N MET A 1 -10.41 38.64 -4.32
CA MET A 1 -11.20 37.39 -4.28
C MET A 1 -10.22 36.24 -4.45
N SER A 2 -9.86 35.63 -3.33
CA SER A 2 -8.88 34.54 -3.23
C SER A 2 -9.43 33.28 -3.89
N ALA A 3 -8.67 32.70 -4.81
CA ALA A 3 -8.95 31.41 -5.40
C ALA A 3 -9.07 30.33 -4.29
N PRO A 4 -9.99 29.37 -4.41
CA PRO A 4 -10.04 28.25 -3.49
C PRO A 4 -8.77 27.41 -3.69
N ALA A 5 -8.05 27.15 -2.61
CA ALA A 5 -6.89 26.29 -2.59
C ALA A 5 -7.25 24.96 -3.26
N THR A 6 -6.57 24.66 -4.36
CA THR A 6 -6.54 23.33 -4.96
C THR A 6 -6.11 22.36 -3.88
N ALA A 7 -7.03 21.52 -3.41
CA ALA A 7 -6.72 20.45 -2.47
C ALA A 7 -5.52 19.68 -3.04
N SER A 8 -4.37 19.73 -2.37
CA SER A 8 -3.20 19.02 -2.83
C SER A 8 -3.57 17.54 -2.88
N THR A 9 -3.62 16.96 -4.06
CA THR A 9 -3.77 15.52 -4.26
C THR A 9 -2.47 14.83 -3.88
N ALA A 10 -2.08 14.98 -2.61
CA ALA A 10 -0.98 14.25 -2.00
C ALA A 10 -1.46 12.79 -1.85
N MET A 11 -0.71 11.85 -2.42
CA MET A 11 -1.01 10.42 -2.34
C MET A 11 -1.26 9.96 -0.89
N GLU A 12 -2.12 8.94 -0.75
CA GLU A 12 -2.39 8.29 0.53
C GLU A 12 -1.07 7.75 1.11
N PRO A 13 -0.63 8.18 2.32
CA PRO A 13 0.66 7.82 2.90
C PRO A 13 0.98 6.32 2.91
N ARG A 14 -0.06 5.49 2.97
CA ARG A 14 0.01 4.04 2.87
C ARG A 14 0.85 3.55 1.68
N VAL A 15 0.69 4.13 0.50
CA VAL A 15 1.34 3.61 -0.71
C VAL A 15 2.83 3.91 -0.72
N LEU A 16 3.22 5.11 -0.29
CA LEU A 16 4.62 5.52 -0.12
C LEU A 16 5.33 4.66 0.93
N ILE A 17 4.69 4.45 2.08
CA ILE A 17 5.20 3.57 3.14
C ILE A 17 5.46 2.17 2.58
N ASN A 18 4.47 1.56 1.91
CA ASN A 18 4.61 0.23 1.32
C ASN A 18 5.68 0.18 0.22
N TYR A 19 5.89 1.27 -0.52
CA TYR A 19 6.97 1.36 -1.51
C TYR A 19 8.36 1.41 -0.86
N TYR A 20 8.59 2.32 0.09
CA TYR A 20 9.88 2.44 0.77
C TYR A 20 10.25 1.17 1.55
N ILE A 21 9.29 0.52 2.20
CA ILE A 21 9.54 -0.75 2.89
C ILE A 21 9.98 -1.84 1.89
N ARG A 22 9.34 -1.95 0.72
CA ARG A 22 9.75 -2.93 -0.31
C ARG A 22 11.14 -2.67 -0.86
N LYS A 23 11.56 -1.40 -0.91
CA LYS A 23 12.93 -1.01 -1.29
C LYS A 23 13.95 -1.21 -0.17
N GLY A 24 13.49 -1.39 1.07
CA GLY A 24 14.35 -1.48 2.26
C GLY A 24 14.82 -0.13 2.78
N TRP A 25 14.16 0.97 2.40
CA TRP A 25 14.52 2.34 2.82
C TRP A 25 13.81 2.70 4.12
N TYR A 26 14.17 2.02 5.22
CA TYR A 26 13.47 2.14 6.51
C TYR A 26 13.59 3.53 7.16
N ASP A 27 14.72 4.22 6.99
CA ASP A 27 14.92 5.61 7.45
C ASP A 27 13.95 6.58 6.73
N HIS A 28 13.68 6.34 5.44
CA HIS A 28 12.72 7.16 4.69
C HIS A 28 11.29 6.94 5.20
N VAL A 29 10.95 5.71 5.60
CA VAL A 29 9.66 5.41 6.25
C VAL A 29 9.52 6.19 7.55
N GLN A 30 10.56 6.20 8.39
CA GLN A 30 10.54 6.92 9.66
C GLN A 30 10.32 8.43 9.44
N ARG A 31 11.13 9.06 8.58
CA ARG A 31 11.02 10.50 8.28
C ARG A 31 9.68 10.87 7.66
N LEU A 32 9.18 10.04 6.74
CA LEU A 32 7.86 10.23 6.14
C LEU A 32 6.77 10.20 7.21
N CYS A 33 6.78 9.18 8.08
CA CYS A 33 5.80 9.06 9.15
C CYS A 33 5.90 10.22 10.15
N GLU A 34 7.10 10.64 10.55
CA GLU A 34 7.31 11.79 11.44
C GLU A 34 6.77 13.08 10.82
N GLY A 35 7.11 13.36 9.56
CA GLY A 35 6.59 14.54 8.86
C GLY A 35 5.06 14.55 8.69
N ILE A 36 4.43 13.37 8.63
CA ILE A 36 2.97 13.26 8.64
C ILE A 36 2.40 13.50 10.03
N LEU A 37 3.00 12.91 11.08
CA LEU A 37 2.55 13.06 12.46
C LEU A 37 2.64 14.53 12.93
N ASP A 38 3.68 15.25 12.50
CA ASP A 38 3.85 16.68 12.79
C ASP A 38 2.75 17.55 12.16
N LYS A 39 2.29 17.18 10.95
CA LYS A 39 1.28 17.96 10.19
C LYS A 39 -0.15 17.58 10.52
N LYS A 40 -0.45 16.28 10.65
CA LYS A 40 -1.80 15.71 10.77
C LYS A 40 -2.15 15.24 12.18
N GLY A 41 -1.18 15.21 13.09
CA GLY A 41 -1.36 14.77 14.47
C GLY A 41 -1.17 13.26 14.68
N ASN A 42 -1.65 12.76 15.82
CA ASN A 42 -1.41 11.39 16.29
C ASN A 42 -2.30 10.36 15.58
N ASP A 43 -1.83 9.83 14.45
CA ASP A 43 -2.44 8.69 13.74
C ASP A 43 -1.76 7.36 14.15
N PRO A 44 -2.49 6.43 14.78
CA PRO A 44 -1.91 5.18 15.28
C PRO A 44 -1.36 4.24 14.20
N VAL A 45 -1.92 4.27 12.99
CA VAL A 45 -1.42 3.46 11.86
C VAL A 45 -0.09 4.03 11.36
N ILE A 46 0.03 5.36 11.30
CA ILE A 46 1.28 6.03 10.91
C ILE A 46 2.37 5.80 11.97
N THR A 47 2.02 5.92 13.25
CA THR A 47 2.93 5.60 14.36
C THR A 47 3.38 4.13 14.31
N PHE A 48 2.48 3.19 14.00
CA PHE A 48 2.83 1.79 13.82
C PHE A 48 3.90 1.58 12.73
N TRP A 49 3.73 2.20 11.56
CA TRP A 49 4.70 2.08 10.46
C TRP A 49 6.04 2.76 10.77
N ARG A 50 6.02 3.86 11.52
CA ARG A 50 7.25 4.47 12.05
C ARG A 50 7.99 3.49 12.96
N CYS A 51 7.30 2.90 13.94
CA CYS A 51 7.87 1.88 14.83
C CYS A 51 8.43 0.69 14.04
N PHE A 52 7.71 0.24 13.00
CA PHE A 52 8.20 -0.82 12.11
C PHE A 52 9.53 -0.45 11.46
N GLY A 53 9.69 0.77 10.96
CA GLY A 53 10.97 1.26 10.42
C GLY A 53 12.11 1.18 11.45
N ILE A 54 11.86 1.61 12.70
CA ILE A 54 12.82 1.55 13.81
C ILE A 54 13.24 0.10 14.13
N VAL A 55 12.28 -0.84 14.13
CA VAL A 55 12.56 -2.29 14.33
C VAL A 55 13.43 -2.83 13.20
N MET A 56 13.16 -2.42 11.95
CA MET A 56 13.92 -2.91 10.80
C MET A 56 15.37 -2.39 10.76
N GLU A 57 15.64 -1.23 11.35
CA GLU A 57 17.00 -0.69 11.57
C GLU A 57 17.72 -1.30 12.78
N GLY A 58 17.02 -2.08 13.60
CA GLY A 58 17.59 -2.79 14.75
C GLY A 58 17.59 -2.01 16.07
N SER A 59 16.96 -0.84 16.12
CA SER A 59 16.75 -0.07 17.37
C SER A 59 15.54 -0.60 18.16
N ASN A 60 15.56 -1.90 18.46
CA ASN A 60 14.40 -2.64 18.95
C ASN A 60 13.86 -2.12 20.30
N SER A 61 14.74 -1.70 21.22
CA SER A 61 14.32 -1.27 22.56
C SER A 61 13.47 0.01 22.55
N SER A 62 13.74 0.94 21.62
CA SER A 62 12.93 2.15 21.47
C SER A 62 11.57 1.79 20.87
N ALA A 63 11.57 0.97 19.82
CA ALA A 63 10.35 0.54 19.15
C ALA A 63 9.43 -0.27 20.08
N ILE A 64 9.97 -1.16 20.91
CA ILE A 64 9.18 -1.97 21.86
C ILE A 64 8.39 -1.07 22.82
N ARG A 65 9.03 -0.06 23.41
CA ARG A 65 8.38 0.89 24.33
C ARG A 65 7.20 1.62 23.67
N GLU A 66 7.40 2.03 22.42
CA GLU A 66 6.38 2.75 21.67
C GLU A 66 5.24 1.82 21.22
N LEU A 67 5.56 0.63 20.74
CA LEU A 67 4.58 -0.40 20.38
C LEU A 67 3.73 -0.85 21.58
N GLU A 68 4.31 -0.97 22.78
CA GLU A 68 3.56 -1.29 24.00
C GLU A 68 2.54 -0.20 24.36
N SER A 69 2.91 1.08 24.14
CA SER A 69 1.98 2.18 24.33
C SER A 69 0.85 2.16 23.29
N LEU A 70 1.17 1.76 22.05
CA LEU A 70 0.29 1.78 20.90
C LEU A 70 -0.73 0.64 20.91
N LYS A 71 -0.33 -0.54 21.37
CA LYS A 71 -1.14 -1.75 21.53
C LYS A 71 -2.44 -1.51 22.33
N LYS A 72 -2.48 -0.52 23.21
CA LYS A 72 -3.68 -0.14 23.98
C LYS A 72 -4.83 0.38 23.11
N LYS A 73 -4.57 0.76 21.85
CA LYS A 73 -5.56 1.23 20.89
C LYS A 73 -6.08 0.06 20.05
N LYS A 74 -7.37 -0.27 20.20
CA LYS A 74 -8.02 -1.44 19.54
C LYS A 74 -7.81 -1.53 18.03
N GLU A 75 -7.72 -0.39 17.34
CA GLU A 75 -7.55 -0.35 15.88
C GLU A 75 -6.18 -0.86 15.38
N VAL A 76 -5.16 -0.83 16.23
CA VAL A 76 -3.79 -1.28 15.92
C VAL A 76 -3.27 -2.32 16.92
N GLU A 77 -4.11 -2.80 17.83
CA GLU A 77 -3.75 -3.75 18.89
C GLU A 77 -3.14 -5.03 18.31
N LEU A 78 -3.88 -5.74 17.45
CA LEU A 78 -3.42 -6.99 16.82
C LEU A 78 -2.08 -6.85 16.08
N PRO A 79 -1.90 -5.89 15.14
CA PRO A 79 -0.62 -5.72 14.44
C PRO A 79 0.50 -5.29 15.39
N CYS A 80 0.22 -4.50 16.44
CA CYS A 80 1.22 -4.15 17.45
C CYS A 80 1.71 -5.37 18.21
N ILE A 81 0.82 -6.30 18.61
CA ILE A 81 1.23 -7.53 19.31
C ILE A 81 2.14 -8.38 18.40
N HIS A 82 1.78 -8.55 17.12
CA HIS A 82 2.65 -9.26 16.17
C HIS A 82 4.01 -8.56 15.97
N ALA A 83 4.02 -7.23 15.89
CA ALA A 83 5.25 -6.45 15.76
C ALA A 83 6.13 -6.52 17.02
N LEU A 84 5.53 -6.56 18.22
CA LEU A 84 6.24 -6.75 19.48
C LEU A 84 6.92 -8.12 19.52
N ILE A 85 6.20 -9.20 19.20
CA ILE A 85 6.78 -10.55 19.10
C ILE A 85 7.97 -10.56 18.13
N TYR A 86 7.83 -9.90 16.98
CA TYR A 86 8.90 -9.79 15.98
C TYR A 86 10.11 -9.00 16.53
N ALA A 87 9.87 -7.87 17.21
CA ALA A 87 10.92 -7.03 17.78
C ALA A 87 11.68 -7.72 18.92
N HIS A 88 10.97 -8.43 19.81
CA HIS A 88 11.58 -9.21 20.88
C HIS A 88 12.47 -10.34 20.34
N ASN A 89 12.02 -11.04 19.30
CA ASN A 89 12.84 -12.07 18.63
C ASN A 89 14.10 -11.51 17.95
N LYS A 90 14.14 -10.21 17.64
CA LYS A 90 15.31 -9.53 17.07
C LYS A 90 16.28 -8.96 18.11
N CYS A 91 15.92 -8.94 19.39
CA CYS A 91 16.79 -8.43 20.44
C CYS A 91 17.98 -9.37 20.66
N LYS A 92 19.12 -8.80 21.07
CA LYS A 92 20.33 -9.59 21.41
C LYS A 92 20.05 -10.62 22.51
N ASN A 93 19.24 -10.23 23.48
CA ASN A 93 18.75 -11.08 24.56
C ASN A 93 17.24 -11.23 24.37
N VAL A 94 16.81 -12.41 23.95
CA VAL A 94 15.39 -12.70 23.69
C VAL A 94 14.70 -13.00 25.01
N ASP A 95 13.63 -12.25 25.28
CA ASP A 95 12.76 -12.49 26.42
C ASP A 95 11.66 -13.50 26.02
N HIS A 96 11.93 -14.78 26.29
CA HIS A 96 11.01 -15.86 25.94
C HIS A 96 9.72 -15.84 26.77
N GLU A 97 9.77 -15.28 27.99
CA GLU A 97 8.59 -15.18 28.85
C GLU A 97 7.63 -14.12 28.30
N GLU A 98 8.15 -12.95 27.94
CA GLU A 98 7.35 -11.89 27.31
C GLU A 98 6.76 -12.35 25.97
N ILE A 99 7.54 -13.05 25.14
CA ILE A 99 7.02 -13.60 23.87
C ILE A 99 5.85 -14.56 24.12
N ALA A 100 5.97 -15.48 25.08
CA ALA A 100 4.87 -16.41 25.39
C ALA A 100 3.62 -15.66 25.88
N GLN A 101 3.79 -14.60 26.67
CA GLN A 101 2.67 -13.75 27.11
C GLN A 101 2.01 -13.00 25.95
N LEU A 102 2.80 -12.50 25.00
CA LEU A 102 2.29 -11.84 23.79
C LEU A 102 1.58 -12.83 22.87
N GLU A 103 2.08 -14.05 22.71
CA GLU A 103 1.44 -15.11 21.91
C GLU A 103 0.06 -15.48 22.44
N MET A 104 -0.11 -15.56 23.78
CA MET A 104 -1.44 -15.75 24.37
C MET A 104 -2.38 -14.58 24.07
N GLN A 105 -1.86 -13.35 24.05
CA GLN A 105 -2.65 -12.15 23.73
C GLN A 105 -3.03 -12.08 22.25
N VAL A 106 -2.20 -12.61 21.34
CA VAL A 106 -2.55 -12.72 19.91
C VAL A 106 -3.86 -13.47 19.73
N VAL A 107 -4.03 -14.62 20.40
CA VAL A 107 -5.24 -15.45 20.24
C VAL A 107 -6.51 -14.66 20.58
N ILE A 108 -6.48 -13.89 21.67
CA ILE A 108 -7.61 -13.06 22.12
C ILE A 108 -7.81 -11.86 21.18
N ALA A 109 -6.73 -11.23 20.74
CA ALA A 109 -6.78 -10.09 19.83
C ALA A 109 -7.27 -10.49 18.43
N GLU A 110 -6.93 -11.67 17.93
CA GLU A 110 -7.39 -12.18 16.63
C GLU A 110 -8.91 -12.37 16.58
N GLU A 111 -9.51 -12.84 17.67
CA GLU A 111 -10.97 -13.04 17.78
C GLU A 111 -11.75 -11.71 17.88
N SER A 112 -11.11 -10.66 18.42
CA SER A 112 -11.76 -9.37 18.69
C SER A 112 -11.37 -8.26 17.71
N ALA A 113 -10.37 -8.50 16.86
CA ALA A 113 -9.86 -7.52 15.90
C ALA A 113 -10.88 -7.21 14.80
N GLY A 114 -11.08 -5.92 14.53
CA GLY A 114 -11.85 -5.46 13.37
C GLY A 114 -11.09 -5.64 12.06
N ASP A 115 -11.81 -5.57 10.94
CA ASP A 115 -11.27 -5.80 9.60
C ASP A 115 -10.07 -4.90 9.25
N THR A 116 -10.05 -3.66 9.76
CA THR A 116 -8.95 -2.71 9.54
C THR A 116 -7.66 -3.14 10.25
N ALA A 117 -7.76 -3.62 11.49
CA ALA A 117 -6.63 -4.15 12.25
C ALA A 117 -6.09 -5.43 11.60
N GLN A 118 -6.97 -6.33 11.15
CA GLN A 118 -6.61 -7.53 10.41
C GLN A 118 -5.91 -7.21 9.09
N LEU A 119 -6.41 -6.22 8.33
CA LEU A 119 -5.78 -5.76 7.09
C LEU A 119 -4.37 -5.20 7.35
N LEU A 120 -4.21 -4.41 8.42
CA LEU A 120 -2.90 -3.90 8.83
C LEU A 120 -1.94 -5.03 9.23
N SER A 121 -2.42 -6.04 9.96
CA SER A 121 -1.65 -7.25 10.28
C SER A 121 -1.20 -8.00 9.02
N ALA A 122 -2.08 -8.17 8.04
CA ALA A 122 -1.72 -8.78 6.77
C ALA A 122 -0.63 -7.98 6.03
N ASN A 123 -0.69 -6.64 6.07
CA ASN A 123 0.33 -5.78 5.49
C ASN A 123 1.68 -5.91 6.23
N PHE A 124 1.65 -5.97 7.56
CA PHE A 124 2.85 -6.28 8.35
C PHE A 124 3.47 -7.63 7.98
N PHE A 125 2.66 -8.70 7.90
CA PHE A 125 3.11 -10.03 7.50
C PHE A 125 3.69 -10.08 6.09
N TRP A 126 3.15 -9.27 5.17
CA TRP A 126 3.71 -9.11 3.84
C TRP A 126 5.15 -8.58 3.88
N HIS A 127 5.40 -7.51 4.64
CA HIS A 127 6.71 -6.87 4.71
C HIS A 127 7.77 -7.67 5.47
N ILE A 128 7.37 -8.50 6.44
CA ILE A 128 8.30 -9.46 7.07
C ILE A 128 8.48 -10.75 6.25
N LYS A 129 7.86 -10.84 5.06
CA LYS A 129 7.90 -11.98 4.12
C LYS A 129 7.24 -13.26 4.63
N GLU A 130 6.35 -13.16 5.61
CA GLU A 130 5.51 -14.24 6.12
C GLU A 130 4.23 -14.39 5.28
N TYR A 131 4.40 -14.61 3.98
CA TYR A 131 3.30 -14.63 3.00
C TYR A 131 2.17 -15.61 3.35
N PRO A 132 2.42 -16.84 3.86
CA PRO A 132 1.32 -17.76 4.21
C PRO A 132 0.38 -17.20 5.28
N LYS A 133 0.91 -16.50 6.30
CA LYS A 133 0.09 -15.88 7.36
C LYS A 133 -0.73 -14.72 6.79
N ALA A 134 -0.10 -13.85 6.01
CA ALA A 134 -0.78 -12.74 5.33
C ALA A 134 -1.93 -13.23 4.45
N ARG A 135 -1.70 -14.28 3.65
CA ARG A 135 -2.70 -14.88 2.76
C ARG A 135 -3.93 -15.39 3.50
N LYS A 136 -3.73 -16.10 4.61
CA LYS A 136 -4.83 -16.64 5.43
C LYS A 136 -5.72 -15.52 5.97
N ILE A 137 -5.12 -14.44 6.47
CA ILE A 137 -5.87 -13.28 6.98
C ILE A 137 -6.69 -12.63 5.85
N LEU A 138 -6.09 -12.45 4.67
CA LEU A 138 -6.77 -11.84 3.53
C LEU A 138 -7.89 -12.71 2.96
N GLU A 139 -7.72 -14.03 2.94
CA GLU A 139 -8.78 -14.98 2.54
C GLU A 139 -10.01 -14.86 3.45
N ASN A 140 -9.78 -14.71 4.76
CA ASN A 140 -10.85 -14.48 5.72
C ASN A 140 -11.55 -13.13 5.48
N LEU A 141 -10.78 -12.05 5.27
CA LEU A 141 -11.32 -10.69 5.01
C LEU A 141 -12.13 -10.60 3.71
N MET A 142 -11.70 -11.30 2.66
CA MET A 142 -12.42 -11.34 1.38
C MET A 142 -13.67 -12.23 1.44
N GLY A 143 -13.80 -13.09 2.45
CA GLY A 143 -14.98 -13.93 2.69
C GLY A 143 -15.29 -14.91 1.55
N GLY A 144 -14.27 -15.34 0.80
CA GLY A 144 -14.41 -16.26 -0.35
C GLY A 144 -15.22 -15.70 -1.54
N ARG A 145 -15.49 -14.38 -1.57
CA ARG A 145 -16.28 -13.77 -2.64
C ARG A 145 -15.42 -13.49 -3.88
N ILE A 146 -16.03 -13.64 -5.05
CA ILE A 146 -15.42 -13.37 -6.36
C ILE A 146 -15.25 -11.86 -6.61
N ALA A 147 -16.00 -11.00 -5.91
CA ALA A 147 -15.92 -9.56 -6.08
C ALA A 147 -15.85 -8.83 -4.72
N ALA A 148 -14.89 -7.92 -4.58
CA ALA A 148 -14.79 -7.03 -3.44
C ALA A 148 -16.04 -6.14 -3.36
N ALA A 149 -16.68 -6.06 -2.19
CA ALA A 149 -17.94 -5.34 -1.98
C ALA A 149 -17.81 -4.18 -0.99
N THR A 150 -16.72 -4.10 -0.22
CA THR A 150 -16.44 -3.04 0.76
C THR A 150 -15.06 -2.41 0.50
N PRO A 151 -14.80 -1.16 0.95
CA PRO A 151 -13.48 -0.54 0.82
C PRO A 151 -12.35 -1.37 1.44
N VAL A 152 -12.62 -2.07 2.56
CA VAL A 152 -11.65 -2.95 3.22
C VAL A 152 -11.38 -4.19 2.36
N GLN A 153 -12.41 -4.77 1.75
CA GLN A 153 -12.24 -5.88 0.80
C GLN A 153 -11.45 -5.47 -0.44
N VAL A 154 -11.69 -4.26 -0.96
CA VAL A 154 -10.89 -3.72 -2.08
C VAL A 154 -9.42 -3.66 -1.69
N LYS A 155 -9.10 -3.05 -0.54
CA LYS A 155 -7.71 -2.98 -0.05
C LYS A 155 -7.12 -4.37 0.21
N ALA A 156 -7.90 -5.31 0.72
CA ALA A 156 -7.48 -6.70 0.93
C ALA A 156 -7.17 -7.42 -0.40
N THR A 157 -8.00 -7.24 -1.43
CA THR A 157 -7.77 -7.80 -2.77
C THR A 157 -6.52 -7.21 -3.41
N ILE A 158 -6.31 -5.89 -3.32
CA ILE A 158 -5.09 -5.23 -3.81
C ILE A 158 -3.86 -5.80 -3.11
N LEU A 159 -3.91 -5.88 -1.77
CA LEU A 159 -2.80 -6.41 -0.97
C LEU A 159 -2.51 -7.88 -1.30
N ARG A 160 -3.55 -8.70 -1.56
CA ARG A 160 -3.37 -10.08 -2.00
C ARG A 160 -2.65 -10.17 -3.34
N GLY A 161 -3.03 -9.33 -4.30
CA GLY A 161 -2.34 -9.22 -5.58
C GLY A 161 -0.85 -8.89 -5.39
N TRP A 162 -0.53 -7.95 -4.52
CA TRP A 162 0.86 -7.58 -4.22
C TRP A 162 1.66 -8.68 -3.55
N ILE A 163 1.09 -9.42 -2.59
CA ILE A 163 1.75 -10.54 -1.92
C ILE A 163 2.12 -11.62 -2.93
N ASP A 164 1.18 -12.01 -3.79
CA ASP A 164 1.42 -13.06 -4.78
C ASP A 164 2.37 -12.60 -5.90
N LEU A 165 2.36 -11.31 -6.24
CA LEU A 165 3.28 -10.71 -7.19
C LEU A 165 4.73 -10.69 -6.67
N THR A 166 4.91 -10.29 -5.41
CA THR A 166 6.24 -10.04 -4.81
C THR A 166 6.84 -11.25 -4.11
N ALA A 167 6.05 -12.28 -3.82
CA ALA A 167 6.56 -13.55 -3.32
C ALA A 167 7.57 -14.16 -4.28
N GLU A 168 8.76 -14.52 -3.79
CA GLU A 168 9.81 -15.18 -4.58
C GLU A 168 9.32 -16.56 -5.01
N PRO A 169 9.33 -16.89 -6.32
CA PRO A 169 8.75 -18.13 -6.80
C PRO A 169 9.77 -19.24 -6.61
N LYS A 170 9.47 -20.19 -5.72
CA LYS A 170 10.33 -21.35 -5.47
C LYS A 170 9.82 -22.61 -6.18
N THR A 171 8.53 -22.65 -6.44
CA THR A 171 7.83 -23.78 -7.05
C THR A 171 7.02 -23.32 -8.27
N LYS A 172 6.61 -24.28 -9.10
CA LYS A 172 5.67 -24.00 -10.22
C LYS A 172 4.35 -23.39 -9.72
N ARG A 173 3.87 -23.83 -8.55
CA ARG A 173 2.68 -23.27 -7.91
C ARG A 173 2.86 -21.77 -7.61
N ASP A 174 4.05 -21.35 -7.18
CA ASP A 174 4.30 -19.94 -6.89
C ASP A 174 4.31 -19.07 -8.15
N LEU A 175 4.74 -19.63 -9.29
CA LEU A 175 4.61 -18.97 -10.60
C LEU A 175 3.14 -18.82 -11.00
N GLU A 176 2.32 -19.85 -10.79
CA GLU A 176 0.87 -19.78 -11.04
C GLU A 176 0.20 -18.74 -10.15
N LEU A 177 0.55 -18.69 -8.85
CA LEU A 177 0.05 -17.65 -7.93
C LEU A 177 0.43 -16.24 -8.39
N ARG A 178 1.68 -16.05 -8.82
CA ARG A 178 2.15 -14.78 -9.37
C ARG A 178 1.38 -14.40 -10.64
N ASP A 179 1.08 -15.35 -11.52
CA ASP A 179 0.36 -15.07 -12.76
C ASP A 179 -1.10 -14.72 -12.48
N ASN A 180 -1.69 -15.37 -11.48
CA ASN A 180 -3.02 -15.06 -10.97
C ASN A 180 -3.08 -13.72 -10.21
N SER A 181 -1.94 -13.12 -9.82
CA SER A 181 -1.96 -11.81 -9.14
C SER A 181 -2.68 -10.72 -9.93
N LEU A 182 -2.62 -10.80 -11.27
CA LEU A 182 -3.29 -9.86 -12.15
C LEU A 182 -4.82 -9.91 -12.03
N SER A 183 -5.41 -11.07 -11.73
CA SER A 183 -6.87 -11.19 -11.58
C SER A 183 -7.35 -10.37 -10.39
N PHE A 184 -6.62 -10.38 -9.27
CA PHE A 184 -6.97 -9.57 -8.10
C PHE A 184 -6.98 -8.08 -8.43
N PHE A 185 -5.99 -7.59 -9.20
CA PHE A 185 -6.00 -6.20 -9.66
C PHE A 185 -7.13 -5.92 -10.66
N ALA A 186 -7.48 -6.88 -11.52
CA ALA A 186 -8.57 -6.72 -12.48
C ALA A 186 -9.95 -6.68 -11.80
N ASP A 187 -10.15 -7.45 -10.74
CA ASP A 187 -11.41 -7.53 -9.99
C ASP A 187 -11.75 -6.20 -9.33
N VAL A 188 -10.75 -5.48 -8.81
CA VAL A 188 -10.93 -4.15 -8.23
C VAL A 188 -11.40 -3.13 -9.27
N LYS A 189 -10.89 -3.22 -10.52
CA LYS A 189 -11.30 -2.33 -11.63
C LYS A 189 -12.78 -2.48 -11.99
N ARG A 190 -13.41 -3.61 -11.64
CA ARG A 190 -14.85 -3.85 -11.84
C ARG A 190 -15.71 -3.20 -10.75
N TYR A 191 -15.16 -3.00 -9.55
CA TYR A 191 -15.89 -2.49 -8.39
C TYR A 191 -15.87 -0.96 -8.25
N SER A 192 -14.97 -0.24 -8.94
CA SER A 192 -14.79 1.22 -8.80
C SER A 192 -16.14 1.97 -8.68
N PRO A 193 -16.48 2.51 -7.49
CA PRO A 193 -17.83 3.01 -7.19
C PRO A 193 -18.28 4.13 -8.13
N GLN A 194 -17.33 4.86 -8.73
CA GLN A 194 -17.62 5.89 -9.72
C GLN A 194 -18.29 5.36 -10.99
N ARG A 195 -18.05 4.09 -11.38
CA ARG A 195 -18.79 3.45 -12.49
C ARG A 195 -20.24 3.14 -12.14
N ASN A 196 -20.50 2.78 -10.88
CA ASN A 196 -21.86 2.53 -10.39
C ASN A 196 -22.59 3.82 -9.97
N SER A 197 -21.85 4.90 -9.71
CA SER A 197 -22.41 6.22 -9.39
C SER A 197 -22.94 7.00 -10.60
N ILE A 198 -22.74 6.53 -11.84
CA ILE A 198 -23.31 7.15 -13.05
C ILE A 198 -24.71 6.59 -13.38
N ILE A 199 -25.12 5.47 -12.77
CA ILE A 199 -26.40 4.81 -13.10
C ILE A 199 -27.52 5.14 -12.09
N ILE A 200 -27.24 5.83 -10.99
CA ILE A 200 -28.27 6.21 -10.01
C ILE A 200 -28.31 7.74 -9.83
N ARG A 201 -29.27 8.36 -10.52
CA ARG A 201 -29.72 9.78 -10.48
C ARG A 201 -28.74 10.76 -11.15
N ILE A 202 -29.11 11.50 -12.19
CA ILE A 202 -30.26 12.41 -12.24
C ILE A 202 -30.78 12.53 -13.68
N GLU A 203 -31.96 11.96 -13.97
CA GLU A 203 -32.91 12.59 -14.90
C GLU A 203 -33.44 13.85 -14.20
N TYR A 204 -32.84 14.99 -14.50
CA TYR A 204 -33.53 16.28 -14.41
C TYR A 204 -33.38 16.94 -15.77
N CYS A 205 -34.48 16.91 -16.52
CA CYS A 205 -34.76 17.90 -17.53
C CYS A 205 -34.57 19.31 -16.95
N ALA A 206 -33.62 20.06 -17.48
CA ALA A 206 -33.87 21.42 -17.98
C ALA A 206 -32.55 22.00 -18.52
N SER A 207 -32.56 22.27 -19.82
CA SER A 207 -32.05 23.49 -20.45
C SER A 207 -30.81 24.15 -19.82
N PHE A 208 -29.73 24.22 -20.60
CA PHE A 208 -28.90 25.42 -20.85
C PHE A 208 -27.39 25.12 -20.83
N VAL A 209 -26.77 25.41 -21.98
CA VAL A 209 -25.33 25.51 -22.31
C VAL A 209 -24.46 24.24 -22.28
N MET A 210 -24.26 23.73 -23.49
CA MET A 210 -23.31 22.68 -23.85
C MET A 210 -21.89 23.26 -23.96
N THR A 211 -21.23 23.48 -22.82
CA THR A 211 -19.76 23.60 -22.77
C THR A 211 -19.21 22.23 -22.39
N SER A 212 -18.61 21.54 -23.36
CA SER A 212 -17.82 20.32 -23.13
C SER A 212 -16.59 20.66 -22.29
N PHE A 213 -16.79 20.69 -20.97
CA PHE A 213 -15.70 20.49 -20.03
C PHE A 213 -15.49 18.97 -19.98
N TYR A 214 -14.51 18.48 -20.74
CA TYR A 214 -13.95 17.15 -20.49
C TYR A 214 -13.30 17.20 -19.10
N LEU A 215 -14.13 17.07 -18.07
CA LEU A 215 -13.70 16.65 -16.75
C LEU A 215 -13.28 15.19 -16.93
N ILE A 216 -12.05 14.97 -17.42
CA ILE A 216 -11.38 13.68 -17.29
C ILE A 216 -11.17 13.53 -15.79
N LEU A 217 -12.20 13.01 -15.11
CA LEU A 217 -12.04 12.50 -13.76
C LEU A 217 -10.94 11.43 -13.87
N PRO A 218 -9.79 11.58 -13.19
CA PRO A 218 -8.76 10.56 -13.19
C PRO A 218 -9.43 9.24 -12.81
N SER A 219 -9.13 8.18 -13.58
CA SER A 219 -9.70 6.86 -13.37
C SER A 219 -9.65 6.53 -11.87
N ALA A 220 -10.82 6.21 -11.30
CA ALA A 220 -11.11 5.96 -9.89
C ALA A 220 -10.38 4.75 -9.28
N ASN A 221 -9.17 4.45 -9.74
CA ASN A 221 -8.43 3.27 -9.36
C ASN A 221 -7.44 3.65 -8.26
N ASP A 222 -7.35 2.79 -7.26
CA ASP A 222 -6.40 2.95 -6.16
C ASP A 222 -4.97 2.98 -6.74
N PRO A 223 -4.12 3.97 -6.38
CA PRO A 223 -2.77 4.06 -6.94
C PRO A 223 -1.93 2.82 -6.63
N GLU A 224 -2.17 2.14 -5.51
CA GLU A 224 -1.51 0.88 -5.15
C GLU A 224 -1.91 -0.25 -6.12
N GLN A 225 -3.16 -0.28 -6.58
CA GLN A 225 -3.62 -1.23 -7.61
C GLN A 225 -2.92 -0.99 -8.94
N LEU A 226 -2.89 0.26 -9.41
CA LEU A 226 -2.30 0.60 -10.71
C LEU A 226 -0.79 0.33 -10.73
N MET A 227 -0.08 0.69 -9.66
CA MET A 227 1.34 0.34 -9.49
C MET A 227 1.57 -1.18 -9.53
N GLY A 228 0.63 -1.97 -8.99
CA GLY A 228 0.70 -3.44 -9.00
C GLY A 228 0.61 -4.02 -10.41
N VAL A 229 -0.33 -3.49 -11.22
CA VAL A 229 -0.47 -3.88 -12.63
C VAL A 229 0.76 -3.50 -13.44
N ALA A 230 1.27 -2.28 -13.28
CA ALA A 230 2.49 -1.83 -13.97
C ALA A 230 3.69 -2.72 -13.61
N LYS A 231 3.83 -3.08 -12.33
CA LYS A 231 4.89 -3.95 -11.84
C LYS A 231 4.77 -5.39 -12.34
N TYR A 232 3.56 -5.90 -12.48
CA TYR A 232 3.32 -7.21 -13.09
C TYR A 232 3.86 -7.28 -14.52
N TYR A 233 3.56 -6.28 -15.35
CA TYR A 233 4.07 -6.24 -16.73
C TYR A 233 5.60 -6.04 -16.79
N ASP A 234 6.18 -5.27 -15.87
CA ASP A 234 7.65 -5.15 -15.72
C ASP A 234 8.29 -6.52 -15.44
N ILE A 235 7.76 -7.29 -14.48
CA ILE A 235 8.25 -8.64 -14.15
C ILE A 235 8.10 -9.61 -15.33
N LYS A 236 7.01 -9.49 -16.10
CA LYS A 236 6.76 -10.28 -17.32
C LYS A 236 7.56 -9.81 -18.53
N ARG A 237 8.39 -8.76 -18.41
CA ARG A 237 9.16 -8.14 -19.50
C ARG A 237 8.29 -7.60 -20.65
N ALA A 238 7.02 -7.34 -20.36
CA ALA A 238 6.09 -6.69 -21.30
C ALA A 238 6.20 -5.17 -21.12
N TYR A 239 7.38 -4.61 -21.39
CA TYR A 239 7.71 -3.22 -21.08
C TYR A 239 6.76 -2.18 -21.71
N PRO A 240 6.31 -2.31 -22.97
CA PRO A 240 5.37 -1.32 -23.54
C PRO A 240 4.06 -1.21 -22.74
N LYS A 241 3.47 -2.35 -22.34
CA LYS A 241 2.27 -2.36 -21.50
C LYS A 241 2.53 -1.82 -20.09
N SER A 242 3.73 -2.07 -19.57
CA SER A 242 4.14 -1.52 -18.27
C SER A 242 4.23 0.00 -18.31
N LEU A 243 4.80 0.58 -19.38
CA LEU A 243 4.90 2.02 -19.58
C LEU A 243 3.53 2.69 -19.73
N GLU A 244 2.62 2.10 -20.52
CA GLU A 244 1.23 2.57 -20.61
C GLU A 244 0.57 2.64 -19.23
N CYS A 245 0.77 1.60 -18.39
CA CYS A 245 0.24 1.60 -17.04
C CYS A 245 0.90 2.67 -16.16
N TYR A 246 2.22 2.92 -16.29
CA TYR A 246 2.90 3.99 -15.56
C TYR A 246 2.44 5.38 -16.02
N ASP A 247 2.13 5.56 -17.29
CA ASP A 247 1.57 6.80 -17.83
C ASP A 247 0.15 7.07 -17.32
N GLU A 248 -0.64 6.04 -17.04
CA GLU A 248 -1.91 6.18 -16.32
C GLU A 248 -1.72 6.53 -14.83
N VAL A 249 -0.64 6.05 -14.21
CA VAL A 249 -0.33 6.26 -12.79
C VAL A 249 0.22 7.67 -12.53
N CYS A 250 1.15 8.16 -13.36
CA CYS A 250 1.87 9.42 -13.13
C CYS A 250 0.97 10.66 -12.94
N PRO A 251 -0.16 10.83 -13.66
CA PRO A 251 -1.09 11.94 -13.41
C PRO A 251 -1.88 11.80 -12.11
N VAL A 252 -2.08 10.58 -11.62
CA VAL A 252 -2.89 10.26 -10.43
C VAL A 252 -2.05 10.27 -9.15
N SER A 253 -0.83 9.76 -9.24
CA SER A 253 0.18 9.78 -8.19
C SER A 253 1.37 10.58 -8.70
N LEU A 254 1.35 11.89 -8.44
CA LEU A 254 2.38 12.83 -8.86
C LEU A 254 3.65 12.70 -7.99
N ASP A 255 4.04 11.48 -7.65
CA ASP A 255 5.09 11.19 -6.69
C ASP A 255 6.29 10.49 -7.35
N ASN A 256 7.43 10.57 -6.67
CA ASN A 256 8.73 10.15 -7.15
C ASN A 256 8.77 8.66 -7.50
N GLU A 257 7.93 7.84 -6.88
CA GLU A 257 7.98 6.38 -6.93
C GLU A 257 7.50 5.84 -8.28
N ALA A 258 6.38 6.37 -8.78
CA ALA A 258 5.86 5.99 -10.10
C ALA A 258 6.81 6.44 -11.21
N LEU A 259 7.34 7.66 -11.11
CA LEU A 259 8.32 8.20 -12.05
C LEU A 259 9.67 7.46 -11.99
N SER A 260 10.11 7.06 -10.79
CA SER A 260 11.34 6.28 -10.60
C SER A 260 11.20 4.87 -11.17
N GLU A 261 10.08 4.18 -10.93
CA GLU A 261 9.85 2.86 -11.54
C GLU A 261 9.67 2.96 -13.05
N LYS A 262 9.01 4.02 -13.56
CA LYS A 262 8.92 4.28 -15.00
C LYS A 262 10.31 4.49 -15.62
N ALA A 263 11.15 5.31 -15.00
CA ALA A 263 12.54 5.51 -15.43
C ALA A 263 13.32 4.18 -15.46
N LEU A 264 13.14 3.32 -14.45
CA LEU A 264 13.75 1.98 -14.45
C LEU A 264 13.27 1.08 -15.60
N VAL A 265 12.00 1.19 -16.01
CA VAL A 265 11.49 0.45 -17.17
C VAL A 265 12.06 1.01 -18.48
N LEU A 266 12.09 2.34 -18.65
CA LEU A 266 12.68 3.01 -19.82
C LEU A 266 14.18 2.70 -19.97
N LEU A 267 14.88 2.59 -18.84
CA LEU A 267 16.27 2.15 -18.80
C LEU A 267 16.45 0.74 -19.38
N LYS A 268 15.52 -0.18 -19.08
CA LYS A 268 15.54 -1.55 -19.60
C LYS A 268 15.19 -1.63 -21.09
N THR A 269 14.37 -0.71 -21.60
CA THR A 269 14.02 -0.65 -23.03
C THR A 269 15.07 0.06 -23.88
N GLY A 270 15.99 0.81 -23.25
CA GLY A 270 17.03 1.58 -23.94
C GLY A 270 16.54 2.94 -24.44
N GLU A 271 15.41 3.44 -23.92
CA GLU A 271 14.88 4.76 -24.23
C GLU A 271 15.49 5.82 -23.31
N TRP A 272 16.77 6.13 -23.55
CA TRP A 272 17.59 6.97 -22.66
C TRP A 272 17.04 8.39 -22.48
N ASP A 273 16.57 9.04 -23.53
CA ASP A 273 16.09 10.44 -23.46
C ASP A 273 14.86 10.56 -22.56
N GLN A 274 13.88 9.67 -22.73
CA GLN A 274 12.69 9.62 -21.89
C GLN A 274 13.02 9.16 -20.46
N CYS A 275 14.00 8.28 -20.30
CA CYS A 275 14.47 7.84 -19.00
C CYS A 275 15.02 9.01 -18.19
N VAL A 276 15.84 9.86 -18.81
CA VAL A 276 16.42 11.05 -18.17
C VAL A 276 15.33 12.04 -17.79
N ASP A 277 14.40 12.37 -18.69
CA ASP A 277 13.26 13.26 -18.37
C ASP A 277 12.45 12.75 -17.17
N SER A 278 12.10 11.46 -17.16
CA SER A 278 11.35 10.86 -16.07
C SER A 278 12.13 10.90 -14.75
N ALA A 279 13.45 10.70 -14.77
CA ALA A 279 14.30 10.76 -13.60
C ALA A 279 14.48 12.20 -13.08
N GLU A 280 14.68 13.16 -13.96
CA GLU A 280 14.79 14.58 -13.60
C GLU A 280 13.50 15.09 -12.96
N ARG A 281 12.33 14.68 -13.50
CA ARG A 281 11.03 15.00 -12.91
C ARG A 281 10.85 14.38 -11.53
N ALA A 282 11.30 13.14 -11.31
CA ALA A 282 11.29 12.52 -9.99
C ALA A 282 12.20 13.28 -9.00
N LEU A 283 13.37 13.74 -9.44
CA LEU A 283 14.29 14.50 -8.59
C LEU A 283 13.77 15.89 -8.25
N ALA A 284 13.20 16.61 -9.23
CA ALA A 284 12.63 17.94 -9.02
C ALA A 284 11.46 17.93 -8.01
N ASN A 285 10.72 16.83 -7.95
CA ASN A 285 9.65 16.64 -6.98
C ASN A 285 10.18 16.25 -5.58
N SER A 286 11.35 15.62 -5.49
CA SER A 286 12.00 15.29 -4.21
C SER A 286 12.56 16.50 -3.45
N SER A 287 12.81 17.63 -4.12
CA SER A 287 13.39 18.83 -3.48
C SER A 287 12.38 19.69 -2.69
N TYR A 288 11.11 19.29 -2.61
CA TYR A 288 10.06 20.01 -1.89
C TYR A 288 9.58 19.32 -0.60
N VAL A 289 10.31 18.30 -0.13
CA VAL A 289 10.09 17.63 1.17
C VAL A 289 11.06 18.17 2.22
#